data_AF-A0A075SL34-F1
#
_entry.id   AF-A0A075SL34-F1
#
_cell.length_a   1.000
_cell.length_b   1.000
_cell.length_c   1.000
_cell.angle_alpha   90.00
_cell.angle_beta   90.00
_cell.angle_gamma   90.00
#
_symmetry.space_group_name_H-M   'P 1'
#
loop_
_entity.id
_entity.type
_entity.pdbx_description
1 polymer ?
#
loop_
_entity_poly.entity_id
_entity_poly.type
_entity_poly.pdbx_seq_one_letter_code
_entity_poly.pdbx_strand_id
1 'polypeptide(L)'
;MTNYKEQHCFSYKFENTKHANANKIAEVASIAIHGYFIGIGGSPVAETVISGDGTITVDYQGRIALGAALERICLGFADYFEQTAEEV
;
A
#
# COMPACT_ATOMS: atom_id res chain seq x y z
N MET A 1 21.48 5.85 17.77
CA MET A 1 20.07 5.78 18.18
C MET A 1 19.26 6.66 17.25
N THR A 2 18.52 6.06 16.31
CA THR A 2 17.73 6.82 15.34
C THR A 2 16.40 7.19 15.97
N ASN A 3 16.23 8.47 16.30
CA ASN A 3 14.99 9.05 16.82
C ASN A 3 14.00 9.18 15.65
N TYR A 4 13.19 8.16 15.37
CA TYR A 4 12.06 8.29 14.45
C TYR A 4 10.91 8.94 15.21
N LYS A 5 10.65 10.23 14.93
CA LYS A 5 9.80 11.07 15.78
C LYS A 5 8.39 11.31 15.26
N GLU A 6 8.05 10.89 14.04
CA GLU A 6 6.70 11.10 13.50
C GLU A 6 6.12 9.78 12.99
N GLN A 7 4.91 9.48 13.47
CA GLN A 7 4.06 8.43 12.95
C GLN A 7 3.22 8.99 11.81
N HIS A 8 3.16 8.23 10.73
CA HIS A 8 2.36 8.54 9.55
C HIS A 8 1.40 7.38 9.30
N CYS A 9 0.20 7.71 8.82
CA CYS A 9 -0.79 6.75 8.39
C CYS A 9 -1.08 7.00 6.91
N PHE A 10 -1.07 5.94 6.11
CA PHE A 10 -1.51 5.95 4.72
C PHE A 10 -2.70 5.01 4.59
N SER A 11 -3.74 5.43 3.88
CA SER A 11 -4.90 4.57 3.59
C SER A 11 -5.29 4.72 2.12
N TYR A 12 -5.60 3.60 1.47
CA TYR A 12 -5.99 3.54 0.07
C TYR A 12 -7.07 2.48 -0.15
N LYS A 13 -8.14 2.84 -0.87
CA LYS A 13 -9.25 1.96 -1.18
C LYS A 13 -9.34 1.70 -2.69
N PHE A 14 -9.37 0.43 -3.09
CA PHE A 14 -9.56 0.03 -4.49
C PHE A 14 -11.05 0.08 -4.89
N GLU A 15 -11.58 1.28 -5.13
CA GLU A 15 -13.03 1.51 -5.31
C GLU A 15 -13.63 0.93 -6.61
N ASN A 16 -12.83 0.78 -7.67
CA ASN A 16 -13.32 0.38 -9.00
C ASN A 16 -13.17 -1.12 -9.30
N THR A 17 -12.81 -1.94 -8.31
CA THR A 17 -12.56 -3.37 -8.50
C THR A 17 -13.60 -4.22 -7.77
N LYS A 18 -13.98 -5.38 -8.34
CA LYS A 18 -14.79 -6.39 -7.61
C LYS A 18 -14.13 -6.70 -6.26
N HIS A 19 -14.89 -6.80 -5.17
CA HIS A 19 -14.35 -6.99 -3.81
C HIS A 19 -13.27 -8.07 -3.66
N ALA A 20 -13.48 -9.26 -4.23
CA ALA A 20 -12.49 -10.34 -4.18
C ALA A 20 -11.16 -9.96 -4.87
N ASN A 21 -11.25 -9.21 -5.97
CA ASN A 21 -10.08 -8.70 -6.67
C ASN A 21 -9.47 -7.53 -5.89
N ALA A 22 -10.27 -6.63 -5.31
CA ALA A 22 -9.79 -5.52 -4.48
C ALA A 22 -8.93 -6.04 -3.31
N ASN A 23 -9.36 -7.10 -2.62
CA ASN A 23 -8.58 -7.74 -1.55
C ASN A 23 -7.28 -8.35 -2.08
N LYS A 24 -7.33 -9.04 -3.23
CA LYS A 24 -6.13 -9.62 -3.85
C LYS A 24 -5.13 -8.54 -4.28
N ILE A 25 -5.60 -7.43 -4.84
CA ILE A 25 -4.78 -6.28 -5.22
C ILE A 25 -4.15 -5.66 -3.97
N ALA A 26 -4.94 -5.47 -2.91
CA ALA A 26 -4.46 -4.94 -1.63
C ALA A 26 -3.36 -5.82 -1.00
N GLU A 27 -3.49 -7.15 -1.07
CA GLU A 27 -2.46 -8.09 -0.59
C GLU A 27 -1.14 -7.91 -1.35
N VAL A 28 -1.19 -7.85 -2.67
CA VAL A 28 0.02 -7.69 -3.50
C VAL A 28 0.64 -6.30 -3.32
N ALA A 29 -0.19 -5.25 -3.28
CA ALA A 29 0.25 -3.89 -3.03
C ALA A 29 0.91 -3.76 -1.64
N SER A 30 0.39 -4.44 -0.62
CA SER A 30 0.99 -4.48 0.71
C SER A 30 2.41 -5.04 0.68
N ILE A 31 2.65 -6.14 -0.05
CA ILE A 31 3.99 -6.73 -0.19
C ILE A 31 4.95 -5.73 -0.85
N ALA A 32 4.51 -5.05 -1.91
CA ALA A 32 5.33 -4.06 -2.60
C ALA A 32 5.63 -2.83 -1.73
N ILE A 33 4.66 -2.37 -0.93
CA ILE A 33 4.87 -1.30 0.05
C ILE A 33 5.94 -1.70 1.08
N HIS A 34 5.87 -2.93 1.62
CA HIS A 34 6.90 -3.43 2.53
C HIS A 34 8.28 -3.49 1.84
N GLY A 35 8.34 -3.95 0.59
CA GLY A 35 9.55 -3.93 -0.22
C GLY A 35 10.12 -2.53 -0.42
N TYR A 36 9.26 -1.54 -0.67
CA TYR A 36 9.64 -0.13 -0.76
C TYR A 36 10.26 0.38 0.55
N PHE A 37 9.62 0.10 1.69
CA PHE A 37 10.14 0.50 3.01
C PHE A 37 11.48 -0.17 3.36
N ILE A 38 11.68 -1.44 2.98
CA ILE A 38 12.97 -2.12 3.10
C ILE A 38 14.03 -1.42 2.23
N GLY A 39 13.66 -1.03 1.00
CA GLY A 39 14.57 -0.41 0.05
C GLY A 39 15.02 1.00 0.41
N ILE A 40 14.11 1.87 0.87
CA ILE A 40 14.46 3.25 1.25
C ILE A 40 15.26 3.31 2.56
N GLY A 41 15.07 2.33 3.44
CA GLY A 41 15.67 2.28 4.76
C GLY A 41 15.16 3.39 5.70
N GLY A 42 15.27 3.14 6.99
CA GLY A 42 14.98 4.14 8.02
C GLY A 42 13.57 4.70 8.03
N SER A 43 12.57 3.90 7.66
CA SER A 43 11.17 4.18 7.91
C SER A 43 10.46 2.85 8.18
N PRO A 44 10.49 2.33 9.41
CA PRO A 44 9.90 1.03 9.70
C PRO A 44 8.38 1.09 9.58
N VAL A 45 7.80 0.08 8.92
CA VAL A 45 6.37 -0.19 8.98
C VAL A 45 6.05 -0.73 10.38
N ALA A 46 5.08 -0.12 11.04
CA ALA A 46 4.59 -0.55 12.35
C ALA A 46 3.44 -1.55 12.19
N GLU A 47 2.50 -1.25 11.31
CA GLU A 47 1.32 -2.08 11.06
C GLU A 47 0.85 -1.94 9.61
N THR A 48 0.28 -3.00 9.07
CA THR A 48 -0.48 -2.95 7.82
C THR A 48 -1.75 -3.76 7.97
N VAL A 49 -2.89 -3.13 7.69
CA VAL A 49 -4.21 -3.74 7.76
C VAL A 49 -4.83 -3.74 6.38
N ILE A 50 -5.44 -4.87 6.00
CA ILE A 50 -6.29 -4.98 4.82
C ILE A 50 -7.69 -5.30 5.31
N SER A 51 -8.65 -4.41 5.08
CA SER A 51 -10.06 -4.63 5.40
C SER A 51 -10.74 -5.43 4.29
N GLY A 52 -11.86 -6.09 4.63
CA GLY A 52 -12.59 -6.95 3.68
C GLY A 52 -13.23 -6.22 2.50
N ASP A 53 -13.25 -4.88 2.52
CA ASP A 53 -13.69 -4.04 1.41
C ASP A 53 -12.56 -3.61 0.46
N GLY A 54 -11.35 -4.15 0.64
CA GLY A 54 -10.18 -3.85 -0.18
C GLY A 54 -9.49 -2.54 0.19
N THR A 55 -9.65 -2.03 1.41
CA THR A 55 -8.86 -0.90 1.88
C THR A 55 -7.57 -1.40 2.50
N ILE A 56 -6.44 -0.84 2.08
CA ILE A 56 -5.15 -1.02 2.75
C ILE A 56 -4.86 0.20 3.62
N THR A 57 -4.46 -0.04 4.86
CA THR A 57 -3.96 0.98 5.78
C THR A 57 -2.58 0.61 6.26
N VAL A 58 -1.63 1.53 6.19
CA VAL A 58 -0.22 1.32 6.54
C VAL A 58 0.21 2.40 7.52
N ASP A 59 0.58 1.98 8.72
CA ASP A 59 1.18 2.84 9.73
C ASP A 59 2.69 2.65 9.72
N TYR A 60 3.42 3.75 9.64
CA TYR A 60 4.89 3.73 9.55
C TYR A 60 5.49 4.92 10.28
N GLN A 61 6.76 4.78 10.65
CA GLN A 61 7.53 5.87 11.22
C GLN A 61 8.42 6.48 10.16
N GLY A 62 8.57 7.81 10.17
CA GLY A 62 9.41 8.49 9.18
C GLY A 62 9.56 9.97 9.49
N ARG A 63 10.51 10.64 8.81
CA ARG A 63 10.64 12.11 8.90
C ARG A 63 9.67 12.86 7.99
N ILE A 64 9.13 12.17 6.98
CA ILE A 64 8.24 12.72 5.97
C ILE A 64 7.14 11.70 5.69
N ALA A 65 5.95 12.19 5.34
CA ALA A 65 4.91 11.36 4.79
C ALA A 65 5.28 10.91 3.37
N LEU A 66 5.10 9.63 3.09
CA LEU A 66 5.39 8.96 1.83
C LEU A 66 4.12 8.67 1.00
N GLY A 67 2.98 9.29 1.35
CA GLY A 67 1.66 8.97 0.80
C GLY A 67 1.61 8.90 -0.73
N ALA A 68 2.19 9.87 -1.43
CA ALA A 68 2.20 9.89 -2.90
C ALA A 68 3.01 8.73 -3.52
N ALA A 69 4.06 8.24 -2.85
CA ALA A 69 4.80 7.07 -3.31
C ALA A 69 3.99 5.79 -3.09
N LEU A 70 3.35 5.66 -1.93
CA LEU A 70 2.50 4.51 -1.59
C LEU A 70 1.26 4.44 -2.50
N GLU A 71 0.63 5.57 -2.78
CA GLU A 71 -0.49 5.68 -3.72
C GLU A 71 -0.12 5.21 -5.12
N ARG A 72 1.07 5.60 -5.63
CA ARG A 72 1.56 5.14 -6.94
C ARG A 72 1.76 3.63 -6.99
N ILE A 73 2.19 3.02 -5.88
CA ILE A 73 2.29 1.56 -5.78
C ILE A 73 0.89 0.95 -5.91
N CYS A 74 -0.08 1.45 -5.14
CA CYS A 74 -1.46 0.97 -5.22
C CYS A 74 -2.06 1.11 -6.63
N LEU A 75 -1.93 2.29 -7.26
CA LEU A 75 -2.40 2.55 -8.62
C LEU A 75 -1.78 1.59 -9.63
N GLY A 76 -0.46 1.35 -9.56
CA GLY A 76 0.21 0.43 -10.49
C GLY A 76 -0.32 -1.01 -10.41
N PHE A 77 -0.72 -1.47 -9.23
CA PHE A 77 -1.37 -2.78 -9.09
C PHE A 77 -2.83 -2.77 -9.51
N ALA A 78 -3.58 -1.69 -9.26
CA ALA A 78 -4.94 -1.56 -9.77
C ALA A 78 -4.95 -1.67 -11.30
N ASP A 79 -4.10 -0.89 -11.98
CA ASP A 79 -3.97 -0.88 -13.44
C ASP A 79 -3.59 -2.26 -14.00
N TYR A 80 -2.62 -2.94 -13.38
CA TYR A 80 -2.20 -4.28 -13.82
C TYR A 80 -3.35 -5.29 -13.78
N PHE A 81 -4.15 -5.29 -12.70
CA PHE A 81 -5.25 -6.23 -12.55
C PHE A 81 -6.46 -5.87 -13.43
N GLU A 82 -6.70 -4.59 -13.72
CA GLU A 82 -7.74 -4.16 -14.67
C GLU A 82 -7.41 -4.60 -16.10
N GLN A 83 -6.17 -4.43 -16.55
CA GLN A 83 -5.74 -4.84 -17.91
C GLN A 83 -5.82 -6.37 -18.10
N THR A 84 -5.50 -7.17 -17.08
CA THR A 84 -5.63 -8.63 -17.15
C THR A 84 -7.08 -9.12 -17.22
N ALA A 85 -8.07 -8.28 -16.89
CA ALA A 85 -9.49 -8.64 -16.97
C ALA A 85 -10.10 -8.41 -18.36
N GLU A 86 -9.49 -7.57 -19.20
CA GLU A 86 -9.95 -7.28 -20.57
C GLU A 86 -9.41 -8.26 -21.62
N GLU A 87 -8.34 -9.00 -21.32
CA GLU A 87 -7.72 -9.96 -22.26
C GLU A 87 -8.28 -11.40 -22.20
N VAL A 88 -9.40 -11.66 -21.49
CA VAL A 88 -10.00 -13.01 -21.33
C VAL A 88 -11.39 -13.13 -21.95
#